data_AF-A0A927NL90-F1
#
_entry.id   AF-A0A927NL90-F1
#
_cell.length_a   1.000
_cell.length_b   1.000
_cell.length_c   1.000
_cell.angle_alpha   90.00
_cell.angle_beta   90.00
_cell.angle_gamma   90.00
#
_symmetry.space_group_name_H-M   'P 1'
#
loop_
_entity.id
_entity.type
_entity.pdbx_description
1 polymer ?
#
loop_
_entity_poly.entity_id
_entity_poly.type
_entity_poly.pdbx_seq_one_letter_code
_entity_poly.pdbx_strand_id
1 'polypeptide(L)'
;MKKVSDVLLKIFAIGIMLVLLAGALSFVGYLVALFIGGDQATKICTFIFKEYIPWVVKLTSIFTAVGLVAMYLCKIKALTVNQQEETAKSTILERKNDSLDGKQELHEDD
;
A
#
# COMPACT_ATOMS: atom_id res chain seq x y z
N MET A 1 11.87 -11.15 15.95
CA MET A 1 10.46 -11.02 15.50
C MET A 1 10.18 -9.90 14.49
N LYS A 2 11.18 -9.11 14.04
CA LYS A 2 10.96 -8.02 13.05
C LYS A 2 10.58 -8.50 11.64
N LYS A 3 11.03 -9.69 11.21
CA LYS A 3 10.78 -10.24 9.86
C LYS A 3 9.31 -10.62 9.56
N VAL A 4 8.57 -11.08 10.56
CA VAL A 4 7.20 -11.61 10.33
C VAL A 4 6.21 -10.47 10.10
N SER A 5 6.33 -9.39 10.88
CA SER A 5 5.49 -8.21 10.72
C SER A 5 5.74 -7.47 9.41
N ASP A 6 6.99 -7.41 8.95
CA ASP A 6 7.35 -6.80 7.66
C ASP A 6 6.68 -7.52 6.49
N VAL A 7 6.69 -8.86 6.53
CA VAL A 7 6.01 -9.71 5.54
C VAL A 7 4.50 -9.51 5.59
N LEU A 8 3.90 -9.45 6.79
CA LEU A 8 2.46 -9.25 6.95
C LEU A 8 2.00 -7.87 6.47
N LEU A 9 2.83 -6.84 6.68
CA LEU A 9 2.56 -5.48 6.21
C LEU A 9 2.69 -5.38 4.68
N LYS A 10 3.67 -6.06 4.07
CA LYS A 10 3.76 -6.17 2.60
C LYS A 10 2.55 -6.90 1.99
N ILE A 11 2.10 -7.99 2.62
CA ILE A 11 0.90 -8.73 2.18
C ILE A 11 -0.34 -7.83 2.29
N PHE A 12 -0.48 -7.08 3.38
CA PHE A 12 -1.55 -6.10 3.55
C PHE A 12 -1.51 -5.02 2.45
N ALA A 13 -0.34 -4.44 2.17
CA ALA A 13 -0.18 -3.42 1.13
C ALA A 13 -0.54 -3.95 -0.27
N ILE A 14 -0.11 -5.17 -0.61
CA ILE A 14 -0.49 -5.85 -1.87
C ILE A 14 -2.01 -6.11 -1.91
N GLY A 15 -2.60 -6.53 -0.79
CA GLY A 15 -4.04 -6.76 -0.68
C GLY A 15 -4.86 -5.49 -0.93
N ILE A 16 -4.47 -4.37 -0.34
CA ILE A 16 -5.10 -3.06 -0.58
C ILE A 16 -4.93 -2.63 -2.04
N MET A 17 -3.77 -2.87 -2.65
CA MET A 17 -3.52 -2.53 -4.06
C MET A 17 -4.42 -3.33 -5.01
N LEU A 18 -4.59 -4.63 -4.77
CA LEU A 18 -5.51 -5.48 -5.53
C LEU A 18 -6.97 -5.04 -5.37
N VAL A 19 -7.36 -4.63 -4.17
CA VAL A 19 -8.71 -4.11 -3.87
C VAL A 19 -8.98 -2.79 -4.58
N LEU A 20 -8.01 -1.90 -4.63
CA LEU A 20 -8.11 -0.65 -5.38
C LEU A 20 -8.32 -0.92 -6.88
N LEU A 21 -7.58 -1.87 -7.45
CA LEU A 21 -7.79 -2.28 -8.84
C LEU A 21 -9.16 -2.92 -9.06
N ALA A 22 -9.63 -3.78 -8.16
CA ALA A 22 -10.95 -4.39 -8.24
C ALA A 22 -12.08 -3.35 -8.15
N GLY A 23 -11.93 -2.36 -7.27
CA GLY A 23 -12.84 -1.22 -7.16
C GLY A 23 -12.86 -0.37 -8.44
N ALA A 24 -11.69 -0.06 -8.99
CA ALA A 24 -11.57 0.67 -10.25
C ALA A 24 -12.21 -0.11 -11.43
N LEU A 25 -12.02 -1.43 -11.47
CA LEU A 25 -12.63 -2.28 -12.50
C LEU A 25 -14.16 -2.31 -12.39
N SER A 26 -14.69 -2.32 -11.16
CA SER A 26 -16.14 -2.20 -10.92
C SER A 26 -16.68 -0.87 -11.43
N PHE A 27 -15.93 0.22 -11.21
CA PHE A 27 -16.32 1.55 -11.68
C PHE A 27 -16.40 1.63 -13.21
N VAL A 28 -15.43 1.04 -13.91
CA VAL A 28 -15.47 0.91 -15.37
C VAL A 28 -16.66 0.05 -15.82
N GLY A 29 -16.95 -1.05 -15.12
CA GLY A 29 -18.13 -1.88 -15.39
C GLY A 29 -19.45 -1.10 -15.28
N TYR A 30 -19.57 -0.23 -14.28
CA TYR A 30 -20.72 0.66 -14.13
C TYR A 30 -20.80 1.72 -15.24
N LEU A 31 -19.67 2.28 -15.66
CA LEU A 31 -19.63 3.23 -16.80
C LEU A 31 -20.13 2.56 -18.09
N VAL A 32 -19.68 1.35 -18.39
CA VAL A 32 -20.14 0.59 -19.58
C VAL A 32 -21.62 0.27 -19.49
N ALA A 33 -22.12 -0.11 -18.30
CA ALA A 33 -23.54 -0.34 -18.08
C ALA A 33 -24.38 0.93 -18.35
N LEU A 34 -23.86 2.09 -17.96
CA LEU A 34 -24.52 3.39 -18.13
C LEU A 34 -24.65 3.79 -19.60
N PHE A 35 -23.66 3.46 -20.45
CA PHE A 35 -23.72 3.70 -21.89
C PHE A 35 -24.64 2.71 -22.65
N ILE A 36 -24.75 1.46 -22.19
CA ILE A 36 -25.62 0.45 -22.82
C ILE A 36 -27.10 0.76 -22.59
N GLY A 37 -27.47 1.14 -21.38
CA GLY A 37 -28.86 1.44 -21.01
C GLY A 37 -29.82 0.24 -21.08
N GLY A 38 -31.02 0.42 -20.52
CA GLY A 38 -32.09 -0.58 -20.55
C GLY A 38 -31.85 -1.83 -19.68
N ASP A 39 -32.51 -2.93 -20.03
CA ASP A 39 -32.57 -4.17 -19.23
C ASP A 39 -31.19 -4.81 -18.99
N GLN A 40 -30.28 -4.65 -19.94
CA GLN A 40 -28.91 -5.19 -19.87
C GLN A 40 -28.05 -4.43 -18.85
N ALA A 41 -28.23 -3.10 -18.74
CA ALA A 41 -27.55 -2.30 -17.73
C ALA A 41 -27.95 -2.75 -16.31
N THR A 42 -29.24 -3.00 -16.08
CA THR A 42 -29.75 -3.47 -14.79
C THR A 42 -29.16 -4.84 -14.42
N LYS A 43 -29.01 -5.76 -15.39
CA LYS A 43 -28.39 -7.08 -15.14
C LYS A 43 -26.92 -6.96 -14.75
N ILE A 44 -26.14 -6.16 -15.48
CA ILE A 44 -24.72 -5.92 -15.16
C ILE A 44 -24.59 -5.26 -13.77
N CYS A 45 -25.35 -4.21 -13.49
CA CYS A 45 -25.32 -3.50 -12.21
C CYS A 45 -25.71 -4.43 -11.05
N THR A 46 -26.73 -5.25 -11.24
CA THR A 46 -27.17 -6.19 -10.20
C THR A 46 -26.13 -7.28 -9.96
N PHE A 47 -25.47 -7.78 -11.01
CA PHE A 47 -24.42 -8.79 -10.91
C PHE A 47 -23.18 -8.25 -10.18
N ILE A 48 -22.72 -7.05 -10.53
CA ILE A 48 -21.60 -6.39 -9.86
C ILE A 48 -21.93 -6.16 -8.39
N PHE A 49 -23.12 -5.64 -8.08
CA PHE A 49 -23.50 -5.31 -6.71
C PHE A 49 -23.72 -6.54 -5.83
N LYS A 50 -24.36 -7.58 -6.37
CA LYS A 50 -24.83 -8.73 -5.59
C LYS A 50 -23.78 -9.82 -5.44
N GLU A 51 -22.84 -9.93 -6.38
CA GLU A 51 -21.88 -11.03 -6.42
C GLU A 51 -20.44 -10.54 -6.31
N TYR A 52 -20.05 -9.56 -7.13
CA TYR A 52 -18.68 -9.08 -7.20
C TYR A 52 -18.25 -8.29 -5.95
N ILE A 53 -19.01 -7.25 -5.57
CA ILE A 53 -18.70 -6.40 -4.42
C ILE A 53 -18.61 -7.20 -3.10
N PRO A 54 -19.59 -8.04 -2.70
CA PRO A 54 -19.51 -8.76 -1.43
C PRO A 54 -18.35 -9.76 -1.38
N TRP A 55 -17.94 -10.34 -2.52
CA TRP A 55 -16.78 -11.24 -2.57
C TRP A 55 -15.47 -10.46 -2.37
N VAL A 56 -15.30 -9.34 -3.06
CA VAL A 56 -14.14 -8.44 -2.92
C VAL A 56 -14.06 -7.89 -1.50
N VAL A 57 -15.19 -7.44 -0.92
CA VAL A 57 -15.24 -6.90 0.44
C VAL A 57 -14.90 -7.97 1.49
N LYS A 58 -15.38 -9.20 1.34
CA LYS A 58 -14.99 -10.31 2.24
C LYS A 58 -13.48 -10.57 2.20
N LEU A 59 -12.89 -10.61 1.01
CA LEU A 59 -11.45 -10.79 0.84
C LEU A 59 -10.66 -9.64 1.50
N THR A 60 -11.12 -8.41 1.26
CA THR A 60 -10.54 -7.18 1.83
C THR A 60 -10.61 -7.20 3.36
N SER A 61 -11.74 -7.62 3.92
CA SER A 61 -11.97 -7.66 5.36
C SER A 61 -10.99 -8.60 6.05
N ILE A 62 -10.75 -9.77 5.47
CA ILE A 62 -9.77 -10.74 6.00
C ILE A 62 -8.35 -10.16 5.94
N PHE A 63 -7.95 -9.59 4.80
CA PHE A 63 -6.64 -8.95 4.65
C PHE A 63 -6.44 -7.79 5.63
N THR A 64 -7.48 -6.98 5.82
CA THR A 64 -7.46 -5.83 6.72
C THR A 64 -7.39 -6.27 8.18
N ALA A 65 -8.14 -7.31 8.56
CA ALA A 65 -8.07 -7.88 9.91
C ALA A 65 -6.67 -8.42 10.21
N VAL A 66 -6.07 -9.17 9.29
CA VAL A 66 -4.69 -9.68 9.43
C VAL A 66 -3.67 -8.53 9.50
N GLY A 67 -3.82 -7.52 8.65
CA GLY A 67 -3.00 -6.31 8.69
C GLY A 67 -3.10 -5.56 10.02
N LEU A 68 -4.32 -5.44 10.56
CA LEU A 68 -4.57 -4.79 11.86
C LEU A 68 -3.92 -5.56 13.01
N VAL A 69 -4.03 -6.89 13.00
CA VAL A 69 -3.41 -7.76 14.02
C VAL A 69 -1.88 -7.64 13.96
N ALA A 70 -1.29 -7.62 12.76
CA ALA A 70 0.13 -7.36 12.58
C ALA A 70 0.55 -6.01 13.16
N MET A 71 -0.24 -4.98 12.86
CA MET A 71 0.04 -3.60 13.24
C MET A 71 -0.06 -3.42 14.76
N TYR A 72 -1.05 -4.05 15.40
CA TYR A 72 -1.21 -4.05 16.86
C TYR A 72 -0.03 -4.70 17.57
N LEU A 73 0.42 -5.87 17.09
CA LEU A 73 1.58 -6.57 17.65
C LEU A 73 2.91 -5.84 17.40
N CYS A 74 3.03 -5.15 16.26
CA CYS A 74 4.29 -4.50 15.90
C CYS A 74 4.42 -3.06 16.45
N LYS A 75 3.34 -2.44 16.95
CA LYS A 75 3.31 -1.04 17.41
C LYS A 75 3.73 -0.01 16.33
N ILE A 76 3.83 -0.44 15.06
CA ILE A 76 4.21 0.39 13.91
C ILE A 76 2.93 0.85 13.23
N LYS A 77 2.79 2.16 12.97
CA LYS A 77 1.62 2.69 12.26
C LYS A 77 1.69 2.28 10.78
N ALA A 78 0.65 1.60 10.26
CA ALA A 78 0.52 1.11 8.88
C ALA A 78 0.57 2.19 7.78
N LEU A 79 0.70 3.46 8.15
CA LEU A 79 0.82 4.60 7.23
C LEU A 79 2.11 5.40 7.46
N THR A 80 3.17 4.79 7.97
CA THR A 80 4.48 5.45 7.97
C THR A 80 5.11 5.34 6.58
N VAL A 81 4.62 6.19 5.66
CA VAL A 81 5.31 6.53 4.40
C VAL A 81 6.74 7.05 4.69
N ASN A 82 6.99 7.53 5.92
CA ASN A 82 8.27 8.02 6.39
C ASN A 82 9.36 6.95 6.61
N GLN A 83 9.09 5.65 6.63
CA GLN A 83 10.16 4.69 6.96
C GLN A 83 11.13 4.48 5.79
N GLN A 84 10.65 4.69 4.56
CA GLN A 84 11.49 4.67 3.37
C GLN A 84 12.26 5.99 3.22
N GLU A 85 11.65 7.13 3.57
CA GLU A 85 12.35 8.43 3.62
C GLU A 85 13.38 8.49 4.74
N GLU A 86 13.09 8.03 5.97
CA GLU A 86 14.02 8.08 7.11
C GLU A 86 15.25 7.19 6.88
N THR A 87 15.05 5.99 6.33
CA THR A 87 16.14 5.06 5.97
C THR A 87 16.97 5.58 4.79
N ALA A 88 16.34 6.22 3.80
CA ALA A 88 17.05 6.85 2.69
C ALA A 88 17.82 8.09 3.15
N LYS A 89 17.24 8.90 4.06
CA LYS A 89 17.87 10.11 4.58
C LYS A 89 19.04 9.79 5.50
N SER A 90 18.95 8.75 6.33
CA SER A 90 20.05 8.31 7.19
C SER A 90 21.24 7.78 6.37
N THR A 91 20.97 7.01 5.30
CA THR A 91 22.03 6.51 4.40
C THR A 91 22.72 7.63 3.63
N ILE A 92 21.98 8.66 3.19
CA ILE A 92 22.56 9.82 2.48
C ILE A 92 23.32 10.75 3.45
N LEU A 93 22.87 10.91 4.69
CA LEU A 93 23.58 11.68 5.71
C LEU A 93 24.88 11.01 6.13
N GLU A 94 24.90 9.68 6.28
CA GLU A 94 26.11 8.91 6.61
C GLU A 94 27.17 9.06 5.49
N ARG A 95 26.76 8.96 4.22
CA ARG A 95 27.63 9.23 3.06
C ARG A 95 28.10 10.69 2.98
N LYS A 96 27.28 11.64 3.41
CA LYS A 96 27.64 13.07 3.41
C LYS A 96 28.63 13.41 4.52
N ASN A 97 28.48 12.80 5.71
CA ASN A 97 29.43 12.96 6.81
C ASN A 97 30.80 12.33 6.49
N ASP A 98 30.81 11.13 5.89
CA ASP A 98 32.05 10.45 5.46
C ASP A 98 32.81 11.29 4.41
N SER A 99 32.10 11.99 3.54
CA SER A 99 32.69 12.91 2.56
C SER A 99 33.09 14.29 3.11
N LEU A 100 32.65 14.65 4.31
CA LEU A 100 33.02 15.90 5.00
C LEU A 100 34.24 15.67 5.92
N ASP A 101 34.32 14.51 6.56
CA ASP A 101 35.45 14.11 7.40
C ASP A 101 36.75 14.02 6.56
N GLY A 102 36.68 13.37 5.40
CA GLY A 102 37.81 13.32 4.45
C GLY A 102 38.16 14.64 3.77
N LYS A 103 37.40 15.72 4.01
CA LYS A 103 37.68 17.08 3.51
C LYS A 103 38.20 18.03 4.59
N GLN A 104 38.02 17.71 5.87
CA GLN A 104 38.58 18.50 6.97
C GLN A 104 40.04 18.13 7.28
N GLU A 105 40.50 16.92 6.96
CA GLU A 105 41.91 16.52 7.13
C GLU A 105 42.89 17.13 6.09
N LEU A 106 42.39 17.89 5.11
CA LEU A 106 43.20 18.43 4.00
C LEU A 106 43.31 19.97 4.01
N HIS A 107 42.97 20.61 5.14
CA HIS A 107 43.01 22.08 5.23
C HIS A 107 43.67 22.63 6.51
N GLU A 108 44.41 21.81 7.26
CA GLU A 108 45.14 22.23 8.46
C GLU A 108 46.65 21.98 8.37
N ASP A 109 47.21 21.98 7.16
CA ASP A 109 48.66 21.99 6.93
C ASP A 109 48.97 22.72 5.61
N ASP A 110 48.80 24.05 5.57
CA ASP A 110 49.51 24.98 4.66
C ASP A 110 49.41 26.43 5.18
#